data_AF-A0A3D8J7V0-F1
#
_entry.id   AF-A0A3D8J7V0-F1
#
_cell.length_a   1.000
_cell.length_b   1.000
_cell.length_c   1.000
_cell.angle_alpha   90.00
_cell.angle_beta   90.00
_cell.angle_gamma   90.00
#
_symmetry.space_group_name_H-M   'P 1'
#
loop_
_entity.id
_entity.type
_entity.pdbx_description
1 polymer ?
#
loop_
_entity_poly.entity_id
_entity_poly.type
_entity_poly.pdbx_seq_one_letter_code
_entity_poly.pdbx_strand_id
1 'polypeptide(L)'
;MKNRILTLFFLCSLVIAQATDSKKKMAIAQSIQSIYNQKAFNHSSPTQLSCLLSPQERAKINSSYNKKEIYAYATILRELNTSQIVNADINNQQNPPYYDETPKISQDILMENARDSNPAALLLGLQLYFSKKCQRCDKIQEWSKMGFYYKRHASFIDILESEGLTSSDSSFLHSYVFRGEAFLCKALTSRDPLDFLFAYIHLSLAGIHTRAINILLEGLKQNTTISYGSKILLDTFLFLSSHDFIMQNNYLAVLALQHRIEQSFTHQRRSKILITPNILSLIQSLPNFKNILVLEYNVGANFILTSLLIKDMESKKILSPLHKLSNTASKKEFFAAQYKYTAQISHYLFNLLPQGTFNQLQTYYKILSLKKKLKQASQYPYAKRYIESNYEQ
;
A
#
# COMPACT_ATOMS: atom_id res chain seq x y z
N MET A 1 -61.31 7.31 22.37
CA MET A 1 -60.47 8.49 22.05
C MET A 1 -59.04 8.43 22.60
N LYS A 2 -58.77 7.89 23.81
CA LYS A 2 -57.40 7.80 24.37
C LYS A 2 -56.37 7.01 23.53
N ASN A 3 -56.77 5.96 22.81
CA ASN A 3 -55.84 5.16 21.99
C ASN A 3 -55.39 5.81 20.66
N ARG A 4 -56.11 6.84 20.15
CA ARG A 4 -55.74 7.52 18.89
C ARG A 4 -54.69 8.62 19.09
N ILE A 5 -54.62 9.19 20.29
CA ILE A 5 -53.63 10.23 20.64
C ILE A 5 -52.26 9.59 20.87
N LEU A 6 -52.21 8.40 21.49
CA LEU A 6 -50.96 7.66 21.73
C LEU A 6 -50.27 7.22 20.41
N THR A 7 -51.06 6.80 19.41
CA THR A 7 -50.55 6.39 18.08
C THR A 7 -50.00 7.58 17.29
N LEU A 8 -50.64 8.76 17.38
CA LEU A 8 -50.16 9.98 16.72
C LEU A 8 -48.85 10.51 17.32
N PHE A 9 -48.69 10.45 18.66
CA PHE A 9 -47.43 10.82 19.31
C PHE A 9 -46.28 9.87 18.96
N PHE A 10 -46.54 8.57 18.85
CA PHE A 10 -45.55 7.59 18.40
C PHE A 10 -45.14 7.79 16.94
N LEU A 11 -46.10 8.04 16.05
CA LEU A 11 -45.80 8.30 14.63
C LEU A 11 -45.00 9.60 14.44
N CYS A 12 -45.33 10.67 15.17
CA CYS A 12 -44.61 11.94 15.08
C CYS A 12 -43.17 11.83 15.61
N SER A 13 -42.97 11.13 16.74
CA SER A 13 -41.62 10.88 17.28
C SER A 13 -40.79 9.95 16.39
N LEU A 14 -41.41 8.97 15.72
CA LEU A 14 -40.73 8.13 14.72
C LEU A 14 -40.28 8.93 13.49
N VAL A 15 -41.15 9.80 12.97
CA VAL A 15 -40.85 10.68 11.81
C VAL A 15 -39.74 11.67 12.15
N ILE A 16 -39.76 12.27 13.35
CA ILE A 16 -38.69 13.16 13.81
C ILE A 16 -37.37 12.39 13.94
N ALA A 17 -37.37 11.20 14.54
CA ALA A 17 -36.17 10.36 14.67
C ALA A 17 -35.58 9.97 13.29
N GLN A 18 -36.42 9.54 12.35
CA GLN A 18 -36.01 9.21 10.98
C GLN A 18 -35.47 10.43 10.22
N ALA A 19 -36.10 11.60 10.34
CA ALA A 19 -35.62 12.83 9.73
C ALA A 19 -34.26 13.28 10.30
N THR A 20 -34.03 13.04 11.60
CA THR A 20 -32.76 13.38 12.25
C THR A 20 -31.63 12.45 11.80
N ASP A 21 -31.91 11.14 11.65
CA ASP A 21 -30.93 10.16 11.16
C ASP A 21 -30.56 10.39 9.69
N SER A 22 -31.56 10.71 8.85
CA SER A 22 -31.33 11.08 7.45
C SER A 22 -30.42 12.32 7.30
N LYS A 23 -30.64 13.36 8.12
CA LYS A 23 -29.78 14.57 8.12
C LYS A 23 -28.34 14.24 8.53
N LYS A 24 -28.14 13.44 9.56
CA LYS A 24 -26.79 13.00 10.01
C LYS A 24 -26.08 12.19 8.93
N LYS A 25 -26.79 11.27 8.28
CA LYS A 25 -26.28 10.47 7.16
C LYS A 25 -25.81 11.36 5.99
N MET A 26 -26.62 12.33 5.59
CA MET A 26 -26.27 13.29 4.54
C MET A 26 -25.04 14.13 4.89
N ALA A 27 -24.94 14.62 6.14
CA ALA A 27 -23.80 15.42 6.60
C ALA A 27 -22.48 14.63 6.55
N ILE A 28 -22.49 13.34 6.94
CA ILE A 28 -21.29 12.48 6.84
C ILE A 28 -20.95 12.21 5.38
N ALA A 29 -21.94 11.92 4.52
CA ALA A 29 -21.69 11.71 3.09
C ALA A 29 -21.04 12.94 2.41
N GLN A 30 -21.52 14.15 2.74
CA GLN A 30 -20.90 15.40 2.29
C GLN A 30 -19.48 15.57 2.82
N SER A 31 -19.23 15.18 4.07
CA SER A 31 -17.89 15.23 4.67
C SER A 31 -16.92 14.27 3.96
N ILE A 32 -17.39 13.08 3.56
CA ILE A 32 -16.62 12.13 2.75
C ILE A 32 -16.28 12.74 1.38
N GLN A 33 -17.26 13.31 0.68
CA GLN A 33 -17.05 13.98 -0.61
C GLN A 33 -16.03 15.14 -0.49
N SER A 34 -16.12 15.93 0.58
CA SER A 34 -15.18 17.02 0.84
C SER A 34 -13.73 16.52 0.99
N ILE A 35 -13.52 15.39 1.69
CA ILE A 35 -12.18 14.80 1.83
C ILE A 35 -11.61 14.35 0.47
N TYR A 36 -12.43 13.79 -0.41
CA TYR A 36 -12.01 13.35 -1.75
C TYR A 36 -11.54 14.50 -2.64
N ASN A 37 -12.17 15.67 -2.49
CA ASN A 37 -11.87 16.87 -3.28
C ASN A 37 -10.67 17.68 -2.75
N GLN A 38 -10.15 17.33 -1.57
CA GLN A 38 -9.00 18.02 -1.00
C GLN A 38 -7.68 17.48 -1.57
N LYS A 39 -6.86 18.39 -2.11
CA LYS A 39 -5.44 18.15 -2.33
C LYS A 39 -4.74 18.09 -0.98
N ALA A 40 -4.53 16.90 -0.44
CA ALA A 40 -3.84 16.71 0.84
C ALA A 40 -2.31 16.77 0.64
N PHE A 41 -1.78 17.95 0.31
CA PHE A 41 -0.34 18.10 0.08
C PHE A 41 0.20 19.37 0.73
N ASN A 42 1.00 19.20 1.77
CA ASN A 42 1.91 20.24 2.25
C ASN A 42 3.32 19.93 1.75
N HIS A 43 4.06 20.96 1.33
CA HIS A 43 5.50 20.84 1.14
C HIS A 43 6.16 20.58 2.50
N SER A 44 6.98 19.52 2.59
CA SER A 44 7.56 19.09 3.85
C SER A 44 9.09 19.09 3.82
N SER A 45 9.66 19.74 4.83
CA SER A 45 11.03 19.55 5.31
C SER A 45 11.20 18.16 5.91
N PRO A 46 12.40 17.55 5.86
CA PRO A 46 12.62 16.21 6.41
C PRO A 46 12.44 16.19 7.92
N THR A 47 11.39 15.51 8.40
CA THR A 47 11.16 15.23 9.82
C THR A 47 11.13 13.72 10.05
N GLN A 48 11.55 13.28 11.24
CA GLN A 48 11.59 11.86 11.62
C GLN A 48 10.18 11.24 11.62
N LEU A 49 10.07 9.97 11.23
CA LEU A 49 8.82 9.20 11.35
C LEU A 49 8.35 9.16 12.81
N SER A 50 7.09 9.51 13.03
CA SER A 50 6.42 9.33 14.32
C SER A 50 5.10 8.61 14.17
N CYS A 51 4.66 8.02 15.28
CA CYS A 51 3.31 7.51 15.44
C CYS A 51 2.29 8.67 15.46
N LEU A 52 1.15 8.51 14.80
CA LEU A 52 0.06 9.49 14.70
C LEU A 52 -1.26 9.01 15.31
N LEU A 53 -1.32 7.78 15.82
CA LEU A 53 -2.46 7.28 16.62
C LEU A 53 -2.37 7.76 18.06
N SER A 54 -3.53 8.03 18.65
CA SER A 54 -3.62 8.29 20.09
C SER A 54 -3.30 7.03 20.91
N PRO A 55 -2.88 7.17 22.19
CA PRO A 55 -2.69 6.02 23.08
C PRO A 55 -3.92 5.11 23.18
N GLN A 56 -5.13 5.70 23.19
CA GLN A 56 -6.39 4.97 23.29
C GLN A 56 -6.70 4.16 22.03
N GLU A 57 -6.42 4.70 20.84
CA GLU A 57 -6.59 3.96 19.59
C GLU A 57 -5.60 2.80 19.50
N ARG A 58 -4.34 3.03 19.87
CA ARG A 58 -3.30 1.99 19.88
C ARG A 58 -3.67 0.81 20.77
N ALA A 59 -4.20 1.08 21.96
CA ALA A 59 -4.61 0.04 22.90
C ALA A 59 -5.75 -0.85 22.38
N LYS A 60 -6.56 -0.35 21.44
CA LYS A 60 -7.71 -1.08 20.89
C LYS A 60 -7.40 -1.85 19.61
N ILE A 61 -6.25 -1.61 18.98
CA ILE A 61 -5.86 -2.26 17.73
C ILE A 61 -4.95 -3.45 18.05
N ASN A 62 -5.40 -4.65 17.68
CA ASN A 62 -4.55 -5.82 17.74
C ASN A 62 -3.42 -5.71 16.69
N SER A 63 -2.18 -5.53 17.16
CA SER A 63 -0.95 -5.48 16.36
C SER A 63 -0.07 -6.72 16.59
N SER A 64 -0.71 -7.87 16.78
CA SER A 64 -0.08 -9.19 16.71
C SER A 64 -0.25 -9.79 15.31
N TYR A 65 0.71 -10.61 14.91
CA TYR A 65 0.68 -11.41 13.68
C TYR A 65 1.28 -12.77 13.96
N ASN A 66 0.86 -13.75 13.17
CA ASN A 66 1.53 -15.04 13.13
C ASN A 66 2.69 -14.95 12.14
N LYS A 67 3.91 -15.30 12.55
CA LYS A 67 5.07 -15.31 11.62
C LYS A 67 4.87 -16.22 10.41
N LYS A 68 3.96 -17.20 10.48
CA LYS A 68 3.58 -18.02 9.31
C LYS A 68 2.88 -17.21 8.22
N GLU A 69 2.20 -16.11 8.57
CA GLU A 69 1.50 -15.24 7.62
C GLU A 69 2.44 -14.55 6.63
N ILE A 70 3.72 -14.39 6.97
CA ILE A 70 4.73 -13.81 6.09
C ILE A 70 5.53 -14.85 5.32
N TYR A 71 5.32 -16.15 5.56
CA TYR A 71 6.15 -17.20 4.97
C TYR A 71 6.05 -17.24 3.44
N ALA A 72 4.82 -17.20 2.90
CA ALA A 72 4.60 -17.16 1.45
C ALA A 72 5.24 -15.92 0.81
N TYR A 73 5.04 -14.77 1.46
CA TYR A 73 5.61 -13.48 1.06
C TYR A 73 7.14 -13.54 0.99
N ALA A 74 7.77 -14.01 2.07
CA ALA A 74 9.23 -14.12 2.17
C ALA A 74 9.82 -15.11 1.16
N THR A 75 9.17 -16.25 0.97
CA THR A 75 9.64 -17.32 0.07
C THR A 75 9.68 -16.82 -1.37
N ILE A 76 8.61 -16.19 -1.84
CA ILE A 76 8.53 -15.69 -3.21
C ILE A 76 9.52 -14.55 -3.46
N LEU A 77 9.64 -13.58 -2.55
CA LEU A 77 10.60 -12.49 -2.71
C LEU A 77 12.03 -13.04 -2.81
N ARG A 78 12.36 -14.04 -1.99
CA ARG A 78 13.67 -14.69 -2.05
C ARG A 78 13.89 -15.39 -3.39
N GLU A 79 12.91 -16.12 -3.90
CA GLU A 79 13.00 -16.82 -5.19
C GLU A 79 13.18 -15.85 -6.35
N LEU A 80 12.43 -14.74 -6.36
CA LEU A 80 12.56 -13.69 -7.37
C LEU A 80 13.94 -13.05 -7.33
N ASN A 81 14.39 -12.59 -6.16
CA ASN A 81 15.68 -11.96 -6.01
C ASN A 81 16.84 -12.92 -6.33
N THR A 82 16.70 -14.22 -6.04
CA THR A 82 17.73 -15.22 -6.40
C THR A 82 17.77 -15.47 -7.90
N SER A 83 16.61 -15.62 -8.54
CA SER A 83 16.51 -15.85 -9.99
C SER A 83 17.09 -14.69 -10.78
N GLN A 84 16.92 -13.46 -10.30
CA GLN A 84 17.52 -12.26 -10.88
C GLN A 84 19.05 -12.31 -10.91
N ILE A 85 19.70 -12.81 -9.85
CA ILE A 85 21.17 -12.99 -9.83
C ILE A 85 21.60 -14.06 -10.83
N VAL A 86 20.97 -15.24 -10.76
CA VAL A 86 21.34 -16.38 -11.61
C VAL A 86 21.23 -16.01 -13.09
N ASN A 87 20.17 -15.31 -13.49
CA ASN A 87 20.01 -14.85 -14.87
C ASN A 87 21.04 -13.77 -15.27
N ALA A 88 21.47 -12.91 -14.34
CA ALA A 88 22.52 -11.92 -14.61
C ALA A 88 23.88 -12.58 -14.86
N ASP A 89 24.21 -13.64 -14.12
CA ASP A 89 25.44 -14.41 -14.30
C ASP A 89 25.43 -15.21 -15.62
N ILE A 90 24.26 -15.74 -16.01
CA ILE A 90 24.08 -16.52 -17.24
C ILE A 90 24.03 -15.64 -18.51
N ASN A 91 23.65 -14.36 -18.44
CA ASN A 91 23.64 -13.46 -19.62
C ASN A 91 25.03 -13.16 -20.21
N ASN A 92 26.12 -13.68 -19.63
CA ASN A 92 27.43 -13.79 -20.26
C ASN A 92 27.59 -15.06 -21.14
N GLN A 93 26.55 -15.89 -21.26
CA GLN A 93 26.46 -17.06 -22.11
C GLN A 93 25.29 -16.89 -23.11
N GLN A 94 25.52 -17.31 -24.35
CA GLN A 94 24.74 -16.92 -25.54
C GLN A 94 23.26 -17.36 -25.60
N ASN A 95 22.68 -17.96 -24.56
CA ASN A 95 21.24 -18.25 -24.48
C ASN A 95 20.79 -18.39 -23.02
N PRO A 96 20.22 -17.35 -22.39
CA PRO A 96 19.68 -17.46 -21.04
C PRO A 96 18.37 -18.27 -21.04
N PRO A 97 18.19 -19.24 -20.11
CA PRO A 97 16.90 -19.86 -19.90
C PRO A 97 15.93 -18.84 -19.29
N TYR A 98 14.80 -18.66 -19.93
CA TYR A 98 13.75 -17.70 -19.61
C TYR A 98 13.01 -18.10 -18.31
N TYR A 99 13.63 -17.95 -17.15
CA TYR A 99 12.96 -18.08 -15.84
C TYR A 99 12.76 -16.69 -15.24
N ASP A 100 11.77 -15.98 -15.78
CA ASP A 100 11.36 -14.66 -15.29
C ASP A 100 10.09 -14.74 -14.40
N GLU A 101 9.68 -15.97 -14.05
CA GLU A 101 8.44 -16.28 -13.35
C GLU A 101 8.68 -17.01 -12.02
N THR A 102 7.81 -16.74 -11.06
CA THR A 102 7.82 -17.45 -9.76
C THR A 102 7.44 -18.93 -9.92
N PRO A 103 8.05 -19.87 -9.18
CA PRO A 103 7.66 -21.27 -9.21
C PRO A 103 6.17 -21.48 -8.93
N LYS A 104 5.56 -22.44 -9.64
CA LYS A 104 4.12 -22.74 -9.54
C LYS A 104 3.64 -23.02 -8.10
N ILE A 105 4.44 -23.76 -7.33
CA ILE A 105 4.13 -24.10 -5.92
C ILE A 105 4.06 -22.84 -5.06
N SER A 106 5.03 -21.94 -5.23
CA SER A 106 5.07 -20.67 -4.49
C SER A 106 3.90 -19.77 -4.87
N GLN A 107 3.52 -19.74 -6.16
CA GLN A 107 2.29 -19.07 -6.60
C GLN A 107 1.04 -19.68 -5.94
N ASP A 108 0.93 -21.00 -5.84
CA ASP A 108 -0.23 -21.66 -5.22
C ASP A 108 -0.36 -21.30 -3.74
N ILE A 109 0.75 -21.33 -2.98
CA ILE A 109 0.77 -20.94 -1.57
C ILE A 109 0.40 -19.45 -1.41
N LEU A 110 0.89 -18.57 -2.29
CA LEU A 110 0.51 -17.16 -2.27
C LEU A 110 -0.99 -16.97 -2.50
N MET A 111 -1.54 -17.68 -3.49
CA MET A 111 -2.94 -17.56 -3.85
C MET A 111 -3.87 -18.11 -2.76
N GLU A 112 -3.48 -19.20 -2.09
CA GLU A 112 -4.21 -19.70 -0.93
C GLU A 112 -4.26 -18.66 0.20
N ASN A 113 -3.11 -18.10 0.57
CA ASN A 113 -3.06 -17.04 1.61
C ASN A 113 -3.83 -15.78 1.19
N ALA A 114 -3.77 -15.39 -0.09
CA ALA A 114 -4.49 -14.22 -0.60
C ALA A 114 -6.01 -14.45 -0.57
N ARG A 115 -6.48 -15.67 -0.82
CA ARG A 115 -7.89 -16.07 -0.71
C ARG A 115 -8.41 -15.91 0.73
N ASP A 116 -7.56 -16.17 1.71
CA ASP A 116 -7.85 -15.99 3.14
C ASP A 116 -7.72 -14.53 3.59
N SER A 117 -7.64 -13.59 2.65
CA SER A 117 -7.52 -12.15 2.91
C SER A 117 -6.25 -11.76 3.69
N ASN A 118 -5.17 -12.57 3.59
CA ASN A 118 -3.88 -12.22 4.17
C ASN A 118 -3.32 -10.95 3.51
N PRO A 119 -3.06 -9.86 4.26
CA PRO A 119 -2.62 -8.59 3.67
C PRO A 119 -1.27 -8.69 2.95
N ALA A 120 -0.32 -9.48 3.46
CA ALA A 120 0.98 -9.66 2.83
C ALA A 120 0.84 -10.35 1.47
N ALA A 121 0.07 -11.45 1.43
CA ALA A 121 -0.18 -12.19 0.21
C ALA A 121 -0.95 -11.36 -0.82
N LEU A 122 -1.97 -10.61 -0.39
CA LEU A 122 -2.72 -9.70 -1.25
C LEU A 122 -1.81 -8.64 -1.87
N LEU A 123 -0.99 -7.94 -1.07
CA LEU A 123 -0.09 -6.91 -1.59
C LEU A 123 0.93 -7.49 -2.57
N LEU A 124 1.61 -8.58 -2.21
CA LEU A 124 2.63 -9.16 -3.06
C LEU A 124 2.03 -9.67 -4.36
N GLY A 125 0.94 -10.44 -4.30
CA GLY A 125 0.37 -10.98 -5.52
C GLY A 125 -0.25 -9.90 -6.41
N LEU A 126 -0.74 -8.77 -5.84
CA LEU A 126 -1.06 -7.58 -6.62
C LEU A 126 0.18 -7.04 -7.34
N GLN A 127 1.29 -6.84 -6.62
CA GLN A 127 2.55 -6.36 -7.22
C GLN A 127 3.04 -7.29 -8.33
N LEU A 128 2.99 -8.62 -8.12
CA LEU A 128 3.42 -9.61 -9.10
C LEU A 128 2.49 -9.73 -10.29
N TYR A 129 1.17 -9.61 -10.07
CA TYR A 129 0.20 -9.53 -11.16
C TYR A 129 0.53 -8.35 -12.07
N PHE A 130 0.76 -7.17 -11.48
CA PHE A 130 1.02 -5.98 -12.27
C PHE A 130 2.38 -6.01 -12.94
N SER A 131 3.45 -6.46 -12.28
CA SER A 131 4.78 -6.60 -12.91
C SER A 131 4.88 -7.80 -13.87
N LYS A 132 3.78 -8.51 -14.14
CA LYS A 132 3.70 -9.71 -15.00
C LYS A 132 4.66 -10.82 -14.58
N LYS A 133 4.94 -10.94 -13.28
CA LYS A 133 5.80 -11.99 -12.68
C LYS A 133 5.00 -13.16 -12.09
N CYS A 134 3.67 -13.14 -12.26
CA CYS A 134 2.76 -14.18 -11.79
C CYS A 134 1.56 -14.35 -12.72
N GLN A 135 1.59 -15.40 -13.55
CA GLN A 135 0.50 -15.73 -14.48
C GLN A 135 -0.80 -16.14 -13.76
N ARG A 136 -0.70 -16.72 -12.57
CA ARG A 136 -1.89 -17.21 -11.83
C ARG A 136 -2.51 -16.15 -10.92
N CYS A 137 -1.89 -14.97 -10.79
CA CYS A 137 -2.33 -13.92 -9.88
C CYS A 137 -3.55 -13.13 -10.38
N ASP A 138 -4.14 -13.47 -11.54
CA ASP A 138 -5.37 -12.86 -12.07
C ASP A 138 -6.52 -12.83 -11.06
N LYS A 139 -6.65 -13.87 -10.22
CA LYS A 139 -7.72 -13.96 -9.23
C LYS A 139 -7.56 -13.02 -8.04
N ILE A 140 -6.37 -12.47 -7.83
CA ILE A 140 -6.12 -11.54 -6.74
C ILE A 140 -6.91 -10.24 -6.89
N GLN A 141 -7.31 -9.89 -8.11
CA GLN A 141 -8.19 -8.75 -8.38
C GLN A 141 -9.56 -8.89 -7.75
N GLU A 142 -10.09 -10.11 -7.77
CA GLU A 142 -11.40 -10.42 -7.20
C GLU A 142 -11.32 -10.39 -5.67
N TRP A 143 -10.30 -11.02 -5.10
CA TRP A 143 -10.15 -11.18 -3.64
C TRP A 143 -9.77 -9.89 -2.92
N SER A 144 -8.93 -9.05 -3.53
CA SER A 144 -8.57 -7.74 -2.96
C SER A 144 -9.72 -6.73 -2.98
N LYS A 145 -10.87 -7.09 -3.60
CA LYS A 145 -12.01 -6.20 -3.85
C LYS A 145 -11.62 -4.90 -4.57
N MET A 146 -10.44 -4.87 -5.17
CA MET A 146 -9.93 -3.69 -5.85
C MET A 146 -10.81 -3.29 -7.04
N GLY A 147 -11.61 -4.24 -7.52
CA GLY A 147 -12.55 -4.10 -8.60
C GLY A 147 -13.96 -3.61 -8.29
N PHE A 148 -14.26 -3.15 -7.08
CA PHE A 148 -15.65 -2.85 -6.72
C PHE A 148 -16.33 -1.85 -7.67
N TYR A 149 -15.59 -0.87 -8.21
CA TYR A 149 -16.12 0.18 -9.08
C TYR A 149 -16.48 -0.28 -10.50
N TYR A 150 -16.20 -1.54 -10.88
CA TYR A 150 -16.71 -2.13 -12.13
C TYR A 150 -17.87 -3.11 -11.91
N LYS A 151 -18.18 -3.46 -10.66
CA LYS A 151 -19.22 -4.45 -10.37
C LYS A 151 -20.61 -3.82 -10.52
N ARG A 152 -21.46 -4.45 -11.33
CA ARG A 152 -22.86 -4.03 -11.55
C ARG A 152 -23.71 -3.98 -10.27
N HIS A 153 -23.37 -4.81 -9.28
CA HIS A 153 -24.08 -4.92 -8.00
C HIS A 153 -23.16 -4.63 -6.81
N ALA A 154 -22.23 -3.68 -6.96
CA ALA A 154 -21.41 -3.23 -5.84
C ALA A 154 -22.27 -2.66 -4.72
N SER A 155 -21.91 -2.95 -3.48
CA SER A 155 -22.53 -2.40 -2.28
C SER A 155 -21.55 -1.50 -1.55
N PHE A 156 -22.03 -0.73 -0.57
CA PHE A 156 -21.14 0.05 0.29
C PHE A 156 -20.19 -0.83 1.12
N ILE A 157 -20.53 -2.10 1.33
CA ILE A 157 -19.65 -3.08 1.99
C ILE A 157 -18.40 -3.34 1.14
N ASP A 158 -18.51 -3.42 -0.19
CA ASP A 158 -17.35 -3.62 -1.06
C ASP A 158 -16.31 -2.49 -0.91
N ILE A 159 -16.76 -1.25 -0.66
CA ILE A 159 -15.87 -0.11 -0.37
C ILE A 159 -15.12 -0.36 0.93
N LEU A 160 -15.82 -0.75 2.00
CA LEU A 160 -15.22 -1.05 3.29
C LEU A 160 -14.26 -2.24 3.23
N GLU A 161 -14.61 -3.29 2.46
CA GLU A 161 -13.74 -4.44 2.24
C GLU A 161 -12.47 -4.08 1.48
N SER A 162 -12.55 -3.15 0.52
CA SER A 162 -11.36 -2.62 -0.16
C SER A 162 -10.42 -1.83 0.76
N GLU A 163 -10.88 -1.46 1.96
CA GLU A 163 -10.10 -0.82 3.02
C GLU A 163 -9.62 -1.81 4.10
N GLY A 164 -9.82 -3.11 3.88
CA GLY A 164 -9.35 -4.18 4.77
C GLY A 164 -10.32 -4.56 5.88
N LEU A 165 -11.57 -4.11 5.81
CA LEU A 165 -12.63 -4.59 6.70
C LEU A 165 -13.24 -5.88 6.15
N THR A 166 -13.84 -6.68 7.02
CA THR A 166 -14.63 -7.85 6.60
C THR A 166 -16.11 -7.53 6.75
N SER A 167 -16.99 -8.22 6.03
CA SER A 167 -18.44 -8.04 6.13
C SER A 167 -18.99 -8.24 7.56
N SER A 168 -18.29 -9.02 8.39
CA SER A 168 -18.59 -9.22 9.82
C SER A 168 -18.00 -8.15 10.75
N ASP A 169 -17.08 -7.32 10.27
CA ASP A 169 -16.29 -6.40 11.08
C ASP A 169 -16.59 -4.95 10.72
N SER A 170 -17.41 -4.30 11.56
CA SER A 170 -17.75 -2.88 11.39
C SER A 170 -16.75 -1.93 12.07
N SER A 171 -15.67 -2.42 12.68
CA SER A 171 -14.74 -1.56 13.41
C SER A 171 -13.67 -0.99 12.48
N PHE A 172 -13.71 0.33 12.28
CA PHE A 172 -12.69 1.06 11.50
C PHE A 172 -11.24 0.78 11.95
N LEU A 173 -11.05 0.33 13.20
CA LEU A 173 -9.76 -0.02 13.78
C LEU A 173 -9.08 -1.20 13.06
N HIS A 174 -9.84 -2.06 12.38
CA HIS A 174 -9.29 -3.17 11.62
C HIS A 174 -8.93 -2.84 10.18
N SER A 175 -9.23 -1.62 9.71
CA SER A 175 -8.85 -1.17 8.37
C SER A 175 -7.32 -1.14 8.20
N TYR A 176 -6.88 -1.24 6.95
CA TYR A 176 -5.46 -1.20 6.58
C TYR A 176 -4.76 0.04 7.13
N VAL A 177 -5.37 1.22 7.04
CA VAL A 177 -4.71 2.46 7.51
C VAL A 177 -4.49 2.47 9.04
N PHE A 178 -5.45 1.99 9.83
CA PHE A 178 -5.34 1.95 11.28
C PHE A 178 -4.36 0.86 11.74
N ARG A 179 -4.45 -0.35 11.17
CA ARG A 179 -3.51 -1.44 11.47
C ARG A 179 -2.07 -1.07 11.08
N GLY A 180 -1.88 -0.50 9.90
CA GLY A 180 -0.56 -0.11 9.42
C GLY A 180 0.10 0.96 10.28
N GLU A 181 -0.66 1.96 10.71
CA GLU A 181 -0.15 2.97 11.65
C GLU A 181 0.09 2.36 13.05
N ALA A 182 -0.75 1.44 13.52
CA ALA A 182 -0.52 0.75 14.79
C ALA A 182 0.76 -0.08 14.78
N PHE A 183 1.02 -0.80 13.67
CA PHE A 183 2.29 -1.51 13.47
C PHE A 183 3.48 -0.56 13.45
N LEU A 184 3.38 0.61 12.82
CA LEU A 184 4.44 1.62 12.89
C LEU A 184 4.69 2.07 14.33
N CYS A 185 3.62 2.39 15.07
CA CYS A 185 3.74 2.82 16.46
C CYS A 185 4.46 1.77 17.33
N LYS A 186 4.16 0.48 17.11
CA LYS A 186 4.83 -0.63 17.77
C LYS A 186 6.29 -0.74 17.30
N ALA A 187 6.55 -0.72 15.99
CA ALA A 187 7.87 -0.82 15.38
C ALA A 187 8.84 0.26 15.87
N LEU A 188 8.39 1.50 16.03
CA LEU A 188 9.22 2.60 16.55
C LEU A 188 9.68 2.35 18.00
N THR A 189 8.96 1.53 18.76
CA THR A 189 9.31 1.17 20.14
C THR A 189 10.07 -0.16 20.24
N SER A 190 9.60 -1.20 19.56
CA SER A 190 10.17 -2.56 19.60
C SER A 190 11.43 -2.67 18.75
N ARG A 191 11.53 -1.84 17.69
CA ARG A 191 12.51 -1.94 16.60
C ARG A 191 12.49 -3.28 15.86
N ASP A 192 11.41 -4.06 16.00
CA ASP A 192 11.28 -5.36 15.31
C ASP A 192 11.14 -5.14 13.79
N PRO A 193 12.02 -5.74 12.96
CA PRO A 193 11.92 -5.63 11.51
C PRO A 193 10.56 -6.04 10.93
N LEU A 194 9.92 -7.05 11.51
CA LEU A 194 8.63 -7.53 11.02
C LEU A 194 7.50 -6.55 11.34
N ASP A 195 7.56 -5.83 12.46
CA ASP A 195 6.59 -4.77 12.76
C ASP A 195 6.68 -3.65 11.69
N PHE A 196 7.89 -3.28 11.24
CA PHE A 196 8.07 -2.35 10.11
C PHE A 196 7.50 -2.91 8.79
N LEU A 197 7.69 -4.19 8.53
CA LEU A 197 7.19 -4.85 7.32
C LEU A 197 5.66 -4.86 7.28
N PHE A 198 5.01 -5.23 8.38
CA PHE A 198 3.56 -5.22 8.47
C PHE A 198 2.98 -3.80 8.38
N ALA A 199 3.68 -2.80 8.95
CA ALA A 199 3.32 -1.40 8.76
C ALA A 199 3.38 -0.97 7.29
N TYR A 200 4.46 -1.34 6.59
CA TYR A 200 4.60 -1.12 5.13
C TYR A 200 3.44 -1.77 4.36
N ILE A 201 3.18 -3.05 4.58
CA ILE A 201 2.16 -3.83 3.84
C ILE A 201 0.79 -3.16 3.94
N HIS A 202 0.36 -2.87 5.17
CA HIS A 202 -0.95 -2.30 5.42
C HIS A 202 -1.06 -0.87 4.88
N LEU A 203 -0.04 -0.02 5.05
CA LEU A 203 -0.08 1.35 4.54
C LEU A 203 0.02 1.42 3.01
N SER A 204 0.71 0.49 2.36
CA SER A 204 0.70 0.33 0.91
C SER A 204 -0.68 -0.07 0.40
N LEU A 205 -1.35 -1.05 1.01
CA LEU A 205 -2.72 -1.42 0.66
C LEU A 205 -3.71 -0.26 0.87
N ALA A 206 -3.53 0.51 1.94
CA ALA A 206 -4.30 1.72 2.22
C ALA A 206 -4.04 2.88 1.24
N GLY A 207 -3.06 2.77 0.33
CA GLY A 207 -2.70 3.82 -0.63
C GLY A 207 -1.94 5.00 -0.04
N ILE A 208 -1.19 4.77 1.06
CA ILE A 208 -0.31 5.76 1.72
C ILE A 208 1.15 5.44 1.38
N HIS A 209 1.47 5.43 0.08
CA HIS A 209 2.71 4.85 -0.45
C HIS A 209 3.96 5.53 0.08
N THR A 210 3.99 6.87 0.13
CA THR A 210 5.18 7.59 0.55
C THR A 210 5.52 7.28 2.00
N ARG A 211 4.50 7.18 2.87
CA ARG A 211 4.71 6.78 4.26
C ARG A 211 5.18 5.33 4.34
N ALA A 212 4.55 4.42 3.60
CA ALA A 212 4.96 3.01 3.56
C ALA A 212 6.44 2.84 3.16
N ILE A 213 6.92 3.56 2.13
CA ILE A 213 8.34 3.49 1.72
C ILE A 213 9.28 4.07 2.77
N ASN A 214 8.92 5.19 3.41
CA ASN A 214 9.73 5.74 4.48
C ASN A 214 9.81 4.77 5.68
N ILE A 215 8.73 4.05 6.01
CA ILE A 215 8.70 3.03 7.07
C ILE A 215 9.62 1.87 6.73
N LEU A 216 9.57 1.36 5.49
CA LEU A 216 10.46 0.32 5.00
C LEU A 216 11.94 0.72 5.17
N LEU A 217 12.28 1.94 4.76
CA LEU A 217 13.65 2.49 4.86
C LEU A 217 14.08 2.75 6.30
N GLU A 218 13.18 3.19 7.18
CA GLU A 218 13.46 3.33 8.61
C GLU A 218 13.69 1.96 9.27
N GLY A 219 12.93 0.93 8.91
CA GLY A 219 13.16 -0.43 9.39
C GLY A 219 14.54 -0.96 9.01
N LEU A 220 14.98 -0.70 7.77
CA LEU A 220 16.33 -1.05 7.28
C LEU A 220 17.45 -0.24 7.97
N LYS A 221 17.18 1.00 8.36
CA LYS A 221 18.10 1.83 9.14
C LYS A 221 18.34 1.26 10.54
N GLN A 222 17.25 0.90 11.23
CA GLN A 222 17.28 0.51 12.63
C GLN A 222 17.83 -0.91 12.83
N ASN A 223 17.76 -1.75 11.80
CA ASN A 223 18.18 -3.15 11.84
C ASN A 223 19.50 -3.36 11.11
N THR A 224 20.60 -3.18 11.84
CA THR A 224 21.98 -3.36 11.34
C THR A 224 22.44 -4.81 11.34
N THR A 225 21.71 -5.72 12.01
CA THR A 225 21.99 -7.15 12.02
C THR A 225 21.02 -7.90 11.11
N ILE A 226 21.53 -8.92 10.44
CA ILE A 226 20.70 -9.76 9.56
C ILE A 226 20.06 -10.88 10.36
N SER A 227 18.78 -10.67 10.65
CA SER A 227 17.83 -11.64 11.15
C SER A 227 16.89 -12.04 10.01
N TYR A 228 16.07 -13.06 10.24
CA TYR A 228 15.01 -13.43 9.30
C TYR A 228 14.13 -12.23 8.90
N GLY A 229 13.72 -11.40 9.87
CA GLY A 229 12.86 -10.24 9.60
C GLY A 229 13.56 -9.14 8.79
N SER A 230 14.82 -8.80 9.12
CA SER A 230 15.55 -7.77 8.37
C SER A 230 15.95 -8.22 6.97
N LYS A 231 16.13 -9.53 6.75
CA LYS A 231 16.29 -10.10 5.41
C LYS A 231 15.03 -9.91 4.56
N ILE A 232 13.84 -10.15 5.11
CA ILE A 232 12.58 -9.94 4.37
C ILE A 232 12.38 -8.45 4.04
N LEU A 233 12.66 -7.53 4.97
CA LEU A 233 12.62 -6.09 4.69
C LEU A 233 13.55 -5.72 3.53
N LEU A 234 14.78 -6.26 3.53
CA LEU A 234 15.75 -6.01 2.47
C LEU A 234 15.25 -6.59 1.14
N ASP A 235 14.79 -7.83 1.13
CA ASP A 235 14.29 -8.49 -0.08
C ASP A 235 13.08 -7.75 -0.67
N THR A 236 12.24 -7.17 0.19
CA THR A 236 11.13 -6.29 -0.20
C THR A 236 11.65 -5.03 -0.90
N PHE A 237 12.65 -4.35 -0.32
CA PHE A 237 13.24 -3.15 -0.92
C PHE A 237 13.90 -3.44 -2.28
N LEU A 238 14.65 -4.54 -2.38
CA LEU A 238 15.31 -4.97 -3.62
C LEU A 238 14.27 -5.27 -4.71
N PHE A 239 13.20 -5.99 -4.37
CA PHE A 239 12.11 -6.29 -5.29
C PHE A 239 11.44 -5.01 -5.83
N LEU A 240 11.07 -4.08 -4.95
CA LEU A 240 10.43 -2.83 -5.35
C LEU A 240 11.36 -1.96 -6.21
N SER A 241 12.66 -1.99 -5.94
CA SER A 241 13.65 -1.20 -6.67
C SER A 241 14.03 -1.81 -8.03
N SER A 242 14.01 -3.15 -8.14
CA SER A 242 14.30 -3.86 -9.40
C SER A 242 13.15 -3.82 -10.39
N HIS A 243 11.92 -3.63 -9.91
CA HIS A 243 10.70 -3.55 -10.73
C HIS A 243 10.12 -2.14 -10.78
N ASP A 244 10.96 -1.11 -10.58
CA ASP A 244 10.63 0.30 -10.78
C ASP A 244 9.42 0.84 -9.96
N PHE A 245 8.94 0.11 -8.96
CA PHE A 245 7.85 0.55 -8.07
C PHE A 245 8.23 1.79 -7.26
N ILE A 246 9.50 1.92 -6.89
CA ILE A 246 10.00 3.03 -6.06
C ILE A 246 11.20 3.75 -6.66
N MET A 247 11.98 3.09 -7.52
CA MET A 247 13.24 3.59 -8.05
C MET A 247 13.40 3.16 -9.50
N GLN A 248 13.26 4.10 -10.44
CA GLN A 248 13.21 3.83 -11.88
C GLN A 248 14.59 3.54 -12.51
N ASN A 249 14.68 2.51 -13.36
CA ASN A 249 15.89 2.11 -14.09
C ASN A 249 17.07 1.76 -13.17
N ASN A 250 16.80 1.12 -12.02
CA ASN A 250 17.85 0.75 -11.05
C ASN A 250 18.15 -0.76 -11.02
N TYR A 251 17.54 -1.55 -11.90
CA TYR A 251 17.72 -3.01 -11.96
C TYR A 251 19.20 -3.45 -11.82
N LEU A 252 20.10 -2.94 -12.67
CA LEU A 252 21.52 -3.29 -12.63
C LEU A 252 22.22 -2.86 -11.34
N ALA A 253 21.86 -1.69 -10.80
CA ALA A 253 22.46 -1.19 -9.56
C ALA A 253 21.97 -2.00 -8.34
N VAL A 254 20.70 -2.41 -8.35
CA VAL A 254 20.08 -3.26 -7.35
C VAL A 254 20.71 -4.65 -7.37
N LEU A 255 20.96 -5.22 -8.56
CA LEU A 255 21.70 -6.47 -8.71
C LEU A 255 23.11 -6.38 -8.13
N ALA A 256 23.86 -5.33 -8.47
CA ALA A 256 25.20 -5.12 -7.94
C ALA A 256 25.20 -4.95 -6.40
N LEU A 257 24.20 -4.24 -5.87
CA LEU A 257 23.98 -4.11 -4.43
C LEU A 257 23.69 -5.47 -3.79
N GLN A 258 22.82 -6.27 -4.37
CA GLN A 258 22.46 -7.59 -3.87
C GLN A 258 23.68 -8.51 -3.83
N HIS A 259 24.47 -8.55 -4.91
CA HIS A 259 25.71 -9.32 -4.97
C HIS A 259 26.72 -8.84 -3.91
N ARG A 260 26.89 -7.52 -3.74
CA ARG A 260 27.77 -6.95 -2.70
C ARG A 260 27.33 -7.33 -1.29
N ILE A 261 26.03 -7.34 -1.03
CA ILE A 261 25.44 -7.76 0.24
C ILE A 261 25.71 -9.27 0.46
N GLU A 262 25.52 -10.10 -0.56
CA GLU A 262 25.77 -11.55 -0.53
C GLU A 262 27.24 -11.94 -0.34
N GLN A 263 28.14 -11.23 -1.00
CA GLN A 263 29.58 -11.37 -0.78
C GLN A 263 29.96 -10.97 0.65
N SER A 264 29.43 -9.85 1.14
CA SER A 264 29.66 -9.41 2.51
C SER A 264 29.23 -10.48 3.52
N PHE A 265 28.11 -11.18 3.28
CA PHE A 265 27.68 -12.32 4.11
C PHE A 265 28.65 -13.50 4.07
N THR A 266 29.12 -13.86 2.87
CA THR A 266 29.99 -15.02 2.67
C THR A 266 31.35 -14.79 3.33
N HIS A 267 31.88 -13.57 3.25
CA HIS A 267 33.10 -13.18 3.95
C HIS A 267 32.94 -13.14 5.47
N GLN A 268 31.81 -12.64 5.99
CA GLN A 268 31.52 -12.61 7.42
C GLN A 268 31.45 -14.01 8.07
N ARG A 269 30.83 -14.99 7.40
CA ARG A 269 30.82 -16.38 7.88
C ARG A 269 32.24 -16.96 8.03
N ARG A 270 33.18 -16.48 7.23
CA ARG A 270 34.58 -16.95 7.22
C ARG A 270 35.46 -16.19 8.22
N SER A 271 35.21 -14.89 8.44
CA SER A 271 36.13 -14.01 9.18
C SER A 271 35.89 -13.90 10.70
N LYS A 272 34.79 -14.43 11.25
CA LYS A 272 34.38 -14.28 12.68
C LYS A 272 34.32 -12.82 13.21
N ILE A 273 34.59 -11.81 12.37
CA ILE A 273 34.56 -10.38 12.70
C ILE A 273 33.25 -9.81 12.14
N LEU A 274 32.39 -9.36 13.06
CA LEU A 274 31.02 -8.97 12.78
C LEU A 274 30.91 -7.47 12.50
N ILE A 275 31.58 -6.98 11.45
CA ILE A 275 31.34 -5.62 10.97
C ILE A 275 30.33 -5.74 9.83
N THR A 276 29.04 -5.61 10.16
CA THR A 276 28.00 -5.51 9.14
C THR A 276 27.99 -4.07 8.61
N PRO A 277 28.33 -3.83 7.33
CA PRO A 277 28.07 -2.52 6.74
C PRO A 277 26.59 -2.20 6.93
N ASN A 278 26.30 -0.96 7.38
CA ASN A 278 24.92 -0.52 7.59
C ASN A 278 24.15 -0.71 6.27
N ILE A 279 23.15 -1.59 6.26
CA ILE A 279 22.39 -1.96 5.04
C ILE A 279 21.83 -0.71 4.35
N LEU A 280 21.36 0.27 5.13
CA LEU A 280 20.88 1.53 4.57
C LEU A 280 21.99 2.33 3.89
N SER A 281 23.22 2.32 4.41
CA SER A 281 24.36 3.01 3.77
C SER A 281 24.71 2.44 2.40
N LEU A 282 24.59 1.11 2.26
CA LEU A 282 24.75 0.43 0.96
C LEU A 282 23.61 0.77 0.02
N ILE A 283 22.37 0.76 0.50
CA ILE A 283 21.19 1.21 -0.26
C ILE A 283 21.34 2.68 -0.70
N GLN A 284 21.85 3.55 0.17
CA GLN A 284 22.09 4.97 -0.12
C GLN A 284 23.13 5.22 -1.21
N SER A 285 23.96 4.22 -1.52
CA SER A 285 24.92 4.27 -2.62
C SER A 285 24.31 3.96 -3.98
N LEU A 286 23.05 3.49 -4.03
CA LEU A 286 22.36 3.28 -5.30
C LEU A 286 22.23 4.61 -6.06
N PRO A 287 22.46 4.61 -7.39
CA PRO A 287 22.09 5.72 -8.24
C PRO A 287 20.62 6.10 -7.99
N ASN A 288 20.31 7.39 -7.99
CA ASN A 288 18.96 7.93 -7.76
C ASN A 288 18.37 7.74 -6.34
N PHE A 289 19.10 7.15 -5.38
CA PHE A 289 18.58 7.00 -4.01
C PHE A 289 18.30 8.35 -3.32
N LYS A 290 19.16 9.35 -3.52
CA LYS A 290 19.05 10.66 -2.84
C LYS A 290 17.75 11.43 -3.15
N ASN A 291 16.95 10.95 -4.10
CA ASN A 291 15.65 11.51 -4.47
C ASN A 291 14.65 10.40 -4.80
N ILE A 292 14.43 9.42 -3.91
CA ILE A 292 13.31 8.48 -4.10
C ILE A 292 12.03 9.31 -4.17
N LEU A 293 11.38 9.24 -5.34
CA LEU A 293 10.11 9.89 -5.63
C LEU A 293 9.03 8.82 -5.66
N VAL A 294 8.00 9.01 -4.86
CA VAL A 294 6.87 8.07 -4.75
C VAL A 294 5.62 8.76 -5.28
N LEU A 295 4.93 8.11 -6.22
CA LEU A 295 3.63 8.56 -6.70
C LEU A 295 2.61 8.48 -5.55
N GLU A 296 2.15 9.64 -5.10
CA GLU A 296 1.15 9.75 -4.04
C GLU A 296 -0.15 10.29 -4.63
N TYR A 297 -1.27 9.67 -4.27
CA TYR A 297 -2.58 9.98 -4.83
C TYR A 297 -3.47 10.71 -3.81
N ASN A 298 -4.70 11.05 -4.21
CA ASN A 298 -5.67 11.70 -3.33
C ASN A 298 -6.00 10.85 -2.09
N VAL A 299 -6.65 11.44 -1.09
CA VAL A 299 -6.94 10.77 0.20
C VAL A 299 -7.81 9.52 0.01
N GLY A 300 -8.74 9.59 -0.94
CA GLY A 300 -9.66 8.52 -1.25
C GLY A 300 -9.07 7.36 -2.04
N ALA A 301 -7.86 7.50 -2.57
CA ALA A 301 -7.18 6.40 -3.24
C ALA A 301 -6.63 5.41 -2.20
N ASN A 302 -6.95 4.14 -2.40
CA ASN A 302 -6.21 3.00 -1.87
C ASN A 302 -5.33 2.41 -3.00
N PHE A 303 -4.82 1.20 -2.84
CA PHE A 303 -4.00 0.53 -3.86
C PHE A 303 -4.70 0.34 -5.23
N ILE A 304 -6.02 0.56 -5.34
CA ILE A 304 -6.80 0.45 -6.58
C ILE A 304 -6.30 1.41 -7.67
N LEU A 305 -6.18 2.70 -7.36
CA LEU A 305 -5.78 3.68 -8.38
C LEU A 305 -4.37 3.39 -8.89
N THR A 306 -3.48 3.07 -7.95
CA THR A 306 -2.09 2.68 -8.25
C THR A 306 -2.05 1.44 -9.14
N SER A 307 -2.85 0.42 -8.82
CA SER A 307 -3.01 -0.81 -9.59
C SER A 307 -3.40 -0.57 -11.04
N LEU A 308 -4.38 0.29 -11.28
CA LEU A 308 -4.84 0.61 -12.64
C LEU A 308 -3.77 1.30 -13.48
N LEU A 309 -3.07 2.25 -12.86
CA LEU A 309 -1.99 2.96 -13.53
C LEU A 309 -0.81 2.02 -13.82
N ILE A 310 -0.44 1.13 -12.89
CA ILE A 310 0.61 0.14 -13.15
C ILE A 310 0.22 -0.80 -14.28
N LYS A 311 -1.03 -1.30 -14.31
CA LYS A 311 -1.52 -2.11 -15.43
C LYS A 311 -1.34 -1.42 -16.78
N ASP A 312 -1.70 -0.14 -16.87
CA ASP A 312 -1.58 0.60 -18.12
C ASP A 312 -0.11 0.87 -18.48
N MET A 313 0.75 1.17 -17.50
CA MET A 313 2.20 1.29 -17.70
C MET A 313 2.81 0.00 -18.25
N GLU A 314 2.44 -1.13 -17.68
CA GLU A 314 2.92 -2.47 -18.06
C GLU A 314 2.40 -2.94 -19.42
N SER A 315 1.21 -2.47 -19.79
CA SER A 315 0.67 -2.63 -21.16
C SER A 315 1.21 -1.59 -22.15
N LYS A 316 2.17 -0.74 -21.73
CA LYS A 316 2.79 0.33 -22.52
C LYS A 316 1.79 1.36 -23.07
N LYS A 317 0.62 1.48 -22.44
CA LYS A 317 -0.40 2.48 -22.83
C LYS A 317 -0.08 3.88 -22.31
N ILE A 318 0.58 3.96 -21.16
CA ILE A 318 1.06 5.20 -20.56
C ILE A 318 2.50 4.99 -20.07
N LEU A 319 3.27 6.06 -19.93
CA LEU A 319 4.61 6.00 -19.35
C LEU A 319 4.59 6.59 -17.95
N SER A 320 5.31 5.97 -17.00
CA SER A 320 5.51 6.54 -15.68
C SER A 320 6.12 7.95 -15.79
N PRO A 321 5.62 8.96 -15.05
CA PRO A 321 6.20 10.30 -15.08
C PRO A 321 7.59 10.36 -14.43
N LEU A 322 7.98 9.28 -13.72
CA LEU A 322 9.29 9.09 -13.12
C LEU A 322 10.27 8.37 -14.08
N HIS A 323 9.79 7.88 -15.22
CA HIS A 323 10.63 7.19 -16.19
C HIS A 323 11.59 8.15 -16.90
N LYS A 324 12.82 7.72 -17.21
CA LYS A 324 13.84 8.57 -17.87
C LYS A 324 13.41 9.10 -19.24
N LEU A 325 12.61 8.31 -19.97
CA LEU A 325 12.06 8.69 -21.27
C LEU A 325 10.79 9.56 -21.16
N SER A 326 10.36 9.91 -19.95
CA SER A 326 9.16 10.72 -19.75
C SER A 326 9.37 12.16 -20.19
N ASN A 327 8.68 12.55 -21.24
CA ASN A 327 8.58 13.91 -21.74
C ASN A 327 7.23 14.55 -21.38
N THR A 328 7.06 15.83 -21.70
CA THR A 328 5.85 16.61 -21.47
C THR A 328 4.56 15.94 -21.98
N ALA A 329 4.60 15.33 -23.18
CA ALA A 329 3.43 14.65 -23.74
C ALA A 329 3.08 13.37 -22.96
N SER A 330 4.06 12.53 -22.68
CA SER A 330 3.86 11.28 -21.91
C SER A 330 3.41 11.53 -20.47
N LYS A 331 3.84 12.64 -19.84
CA LYS A 331 3.34 13.08 -18.53
C LYS A 331 1.88 13.46 -18.64
N LYS A 332 1.50 14.27 -19.63
CA LYS A 332 0.10 14.64 -19.89
C LYS A 332 -0.79 13.40 -20.08
N GLU A 333 -0.32 12.39 -20.82
CA GLU A 333 -1.04 11.12 -21.00
C GLU A 333 -1.22 10.36 -19.66
N PHE A 334 -0.16 10.27 -18.87
CA PHE A 334 -0.22 9.65 -17.55
C PHE A 334 -1.24 10.34 -16.64
N PHE A 335 -1.21 11.67 -16.56
CA PHE A 335 -2.11 12.44 -15.70
C PHE A 335 -3.55 12.44 -16.22
N ALA A 336 -3.75 12.38 -17.54
CA ALA A 336 -5.08 12.17 -18.11
C ALA A 336 -5.66 10.81 -17.72
N ALA A 337 -4.85 9.74 -17.74
CA ALA A 337 -5.26 8.41 -17.27
C ALA A 337 -5.55 8.42 -15.76
N GLN A 338 -4.69 9.04 -14.95
CA GLN A 338 -4.90 9.20 -13.51
C GLN A 338 -6.21 9.93 -13.22
N TYR A 339 -6.49 11.04 -13.90
CA TYR A 339 -7.72 11.80 -13.73
C TYR A 339 -8.94 10.96 -14.10
N LYS A 340 -8.90 10.26 -15.25
CA LYS A 340 -9.97 9.35 -15.69
C LYS A 340 -10.28 8.29 -14.63
N TYR A 341 -9.27 7.58 -14.13
CA TYR A 341 -9.49 6.53 -13.12
C TYR A 341 -9.99 7.12 -11.80
N THR A 342 -9.45 8.25 -11.38
CA THR A 342 -9.90 8.95 -10.16
C THR A 342 -11.37 9.35 -10.27
N ALA A 343 -11.78 9.92 -11.41
CA ALA A 343 -13.16 10.32 -11.66
C ALA A 343 -14.10 9.11 -11.68
N GLN A 344 -13.71 8.00 -12.34
CA GLN A 344 -14.49 6.78 -12.38
C GLN A 344 -14.71 6.18 -11.00
N ILE A 345 -13.64 6.00 -10.22
CA ILE A 345 -13.72 5.43 -8.85
C ILE A 345 -14.57 6.33 -7.96
N SER A 346 -14.33 7.65 -8.00
CA SER A 346 -15.05 8.60 -7.15
C SER A 346 -16.53 8.67 -7.51
N HIS A 347 -16.87 8.63 -8.80
CA HIS A 347 -18.26 8.62 -9.26
C HIS A 347 -19.02 7.40 -8.72
N TYR A 348 -18.47 6.20 -8.88
CA TYR A 348 -19.07 4.98 -8.33
C TYR A 348 -19.22 5.04 -6.81
N LEU A 349 -18.20 5.51 -6.11
CA LEU A 349 -18.26 5.66 -4.66
C LEU A 349 -19.36 6.64 -4.23
N PHE A 350 -19.46 7.79 -4.88
CA PHE A 350 -20.47 8.79 -4.53
C PHE A 350 -21.89 8.31 -4.81
N ASN A 351 -22.10 7.46 -5.81
CA ASN A 351 -23.39 6.80 -6.05
C ASN A 351 -23.76 5.77 -4.97
N LEU A 352 -22.76 5.21 -4.28
CA LEU A 352 -22.94 4.24 -3.19
C LEU A 352 -23.09 4.92 -1.81
N LEU A 353 -22.68 6.18 -1.63
CA LEU A 353 -22.83 6.89 -0.36
C LEU A 353 -24.27 6.91 0.18
N PRO A 354 -25.31 7.18 -0.64
CA PRO A 354 -26.70 7.13 -0.17
C PRO A 354 -27.15 5.74 0.28
N GLN A 355 -26.48 4.67 -0.16
CA GLN A 355 -26.84 3.28 0.15
C GLN A 355 -26.21 2.81 1.47
N GLY A 356 -25.09 3.41 1.90
CA GLY A 356 -24.42 3.04 3.15
C GLY A 356 -25.27 3.33 4.39
N THR A 357 -25.21 2.47 5.40
CA THR A 357 -25.81 2.77 6.71
C THR A 357 -25.03 3.91 7.40
N PHE A 358 -25.64 4.57 8.39
CA PHE A 358 -24.95 5.62 9.14
C PHE A 358 -23.63 5.13 9.75
N ASN A 359 -23.62 3.93 10.33
CA ASN A 359 -22.43 3.31 10.92
C ASN A 359 -21.35 3.01 9.87
N GLN A 360 -21.74 2.53 8.69
CA GLN A 360 -20.80 2.27 7.59
C GLN A 360 -20.15 3.56 7.09
N LEU A 361 -20.94 4.62 6.90
CA LEU A 361 -20.45 5.93 6.50
C LEU A 361 -19.54 6.55 7.57
N GLN A 362 -19.91 6.43 8.85
CA GLN A 362 -19.08 6.91 9.95
C GLN A 362 -17.75 6.16 10.03
N THR A 363 -17.77 4.84 9.82
CA THR A 363 -16.58 3.98 9.74
C THR A 363 -15.67 4.44 8.60
N TYR A 364 -16.23 4.60 7.41
CA TYR A 364 -15.47 5.04 6.24
C TYR A 364 -14.89 6.44 6.41
N TYR A 365 -15.67 7.36 6.97
CA TYR A 365 -15.20 8.71 7.28
C TYR A 365 -14.00 8.73 8.25
N LYS A 366 -13.99 7.85 9.27
CA LYS A 366 -12.85 7.72 10.19
C LYS A 366 -11.59 7.20 9.49
N ILE A 367 -11.74 6.21 8.61
CA ILE A 367 -10.65 5.70 7.76
C ILE A 367 -10.04 6.84 6.93
N LEU A 368 -10.89 7.56 6.19
CA LEU A 368 -10.45 8.69 5.35
C LEU A 368 -9.83 9.82 6.17
N SER A 369 -10.34 10.09 7.36
CA SER A 369 -9.80 11.12 8.25
C SER A 369 -8.37 10.79 8.69
N LEU A 370 -8.09 9.53 9.05
CA LEU A 370 -6.72 9.11 9.34
C LEU A 370 -5.86 9.15 8.08
N LYS A 371 -6.33 8.65 6.93
CA LYS A 371 -5.58 8.75 5.66
C LYS A 371 -5.21 10.19 5.36
N LYS A 372 -6.15 11.14 5.50
CA LYS A 372 -5.91 12.58 5.33
C LYS A 372 -4.80 13.06 6.27
N LYS A 373 -4.91 12.76 7.56
CA LYS A 373 -3.89 13.13 8.56
C LYS A 373 -2.50 12.59 8.19
N LEU A 374 -2.42 11.31 7.81
CA LEU A 374 -1.17 10.67 7.39
C LEU A 374 -0.61 11.29 6.09
N LYS A 375 -1.47 11.62 5.12
CA LYS A 375 -1.09 12.34 3.90
C LYS A 375 -0.81 13.83 4.13
N GLN A 376 -1.14 14.41 5.27
CA GLN A 376 -0.74 15.79 5.60
C GLN A 376 0.53 15.84 6.46
N ALA A 377 0.92 14.71 7.06
CA ALA A 377 2.14 14.60 7.85
C ALA A 377 3.38 14.90 7.00
N SER A 378 4.34 15.64 7.58
CA SER A 378 5.61 16.04 6.94
C SER A 378 6.78 15.08 7.21
N GLN A 379 6.49 13.88 7.72
CA GLN A 379 7.47 12.95 8.29
C GLN A 379 8.03 11.97 7.26
N TYR A 380 8.76 12.51 6.29
CA TYR A 380 9.34 11.73 5.19
C TYR A 380 10.86 11.94 5.12
N PRO A 381 11.63 11.24 5.98
CA PRO A 381 13.07 11.44 6.06
C PRO A 381 13.86 10.92 4.84
N TYR A 382 13.28 10.02 4.03
CA TYR A 382 14.00 9.35 2.93
C TYR A 382 13.35 9.54 1.56
N ALA A 383 12.07 9.19 1.42
CA ALA A 383 11.36 9.24 0.14
C ALA A 383 10.41 10.42 0.08
N LYS A 384 10.45 11.19 -1.00
CA LYS A 384 9.59 12.36 -1.22
C LYS A 384 8.41 11.98 -2.12
N ARG A 385 7.33 12.73 -1.98
CA ARG A 385 6.18 12.61 -2.87
C ARG A 385 6.53 13.21 -4.23
N TYR A 386 6.17 12.51 -5.28
CA TYR A 386 6.02 13.12 -6.58
C TYR A 386 4.61 13.68 -6.69
N ILE A 387 4.55 14.99 -6.86
CA ILE A 387 3.32 15.73 -7.16
C ILE A 387 3.65 16.49 -8.43
N GLU A 388 2.79 16.42 -9.44
CA GLU A 388 2.93 17.31 -10.58
C GLU A 388 2.67 18.74 -10.13
N SER A 389 3.75 19.49 -9.91
CA SER A 389 3.68 20.93 -9.80
C SER A 389 3.48 21.47 -11.22
N ASN A 390 2.27 21.96 -11.51
CA ASN A 390 1.87 22.73 -12.69
C ASN A 390 1.39 21.93 -13.91
N TYR A 391 0.14 21.48 -13.86
CA TYR A 391 -0.74 21.27 -15.05
C TYR A 391 -2.18 21.70 -14.75
N GLU A 392 -2.33 22.75 -13.94
CA GLU A 392 -3.56 23.55 -13.90
C GLU A 392 -3.26 24.87 -14.61
N GLN A 393 -3.39 24.85 -15.94
CA GLN A 393 -3.82 25.96 -16.78
C GLN A 393 -4.28 25.40 -18.13
#